data_AF-A0A829NC78-F1
#
_entry.id   AF-A0A829NC78-F1
#
_cell.length_a   1.000
_cell.length_b   1.000
_cell.length_c   1.000
_cell.angle_alpha   90.00
_cell.angle_beta   90.00
_cell.angle_gamma   90.00
#
_symmetry.space_group_name_H-M   'P 1'
#
loop_
_entity.id
_entity.type
_entity.pdbx_description
1 polymer ?
#
loop_
_entity_poly.entity_id
_entity_poly.type
_entity_poly.pdbx_seq_one_letter_code
_entity_poly.pdbx_strand_id
1 'polypeptide(L)'
;MDVCLTHNGFHLGDKLHWRKFVLWEEATRLPFILVPPRGMATSARVDQPVSLVNLFPTLLDLCGFEPPADIDVRSLMPLARGGKMEDHCAIMTWLRGNHSVRSSRWRYTRYSDLSEELYDLSADPYEVEQSGRRRPL
;
A
#
# COMPACT_ATOMS: atom_id res chain seq x y z
N MET A 1 -8.00 -21.34 -3.96
CA MET A 1 -7.63 -20.00 -3.49
C MET A 1 -7.33 -19.21 -4.73
N ASP A 2 -7.95 -18.04 -4.87
CA ASP A 2 -7.78 -17.20 -6.06
C ASP A 2 -7.25 -15.84 -5.62
N VAL A 3 -6.29 -15.30 -6.38
CA VAL A 3 -5.70 -13.97 -6.15
C VAL A 3 -5.86 -13.16 -7.43
N CYS A 4 -6.54 -12.02 -7.33
CA CYS A 4 -6.65 -11.08 -8.43
C CYS A 4 -5.96 -9.77 -8.02
N LEU A 5 -4.93 -9.37 -8.76
CA LEU A 5 -4.14 -8.18 -8.50
C LEU A 5 -3.69 -7.50 -9.80
N THR A 6 -3.39 -6.23 -9.70
CA THR A 6 -2.58 -5.49 -10.68
C THR A 6 -1.22 -5.18 -10.08
N HIS A 7 -0.27 -4.74 -10.90
CA HIS A 7 1.11 -4.48 -10.45
C HIS A 7 1.43 -3.00 -10.19
N ASN A 8 0.69 -2.07 -10.80
CA ASN A 8 0.74 -0.62 -10.51
C ASN A 8 -0.52 0.08 -11.01
N GLY A 9 -0.74 1.29 -10.52
CA GLY A 9 -1.81 2.18 -10.96
C GLY A 9 -1.33 3.04 -12.12
N PHE A 10 -2.10 4.08 -12.47
CA PHE A 10 -1.78 4.98 -13.57
C PHE A 10 -2.51 6.32 -13.41
N HIS A 11 -1.80 7.44 -13.48
CA HIS A 11 -2.44 8.76 -13.53
C HIS A 11 -2.99 9.03 -14.93
N LEU A 12 -4.24 9.48 -14.99
CA LEU A 12 -4.95 9.83 -16.23
C LEU A 12 -5.22 11.35 -16.36
N GLY A 13 -4.41 12.17 -15.69
CA GLY A 13 -4.56 13.63 -15.64
C GLY A 13 -4.58 14.21 -14.23
N ASP A 14 -4.73 13.35 -13.21
CA ASP A 14 -4.69 13.76 -11.80
C ASP A 14 -3.35 14.41 -11.48
N LYS A 15 -3.40 15.52 -10.72
CA LYS A 15 -2.23 16.36 -10.39
C LYS A 15 -1.44 16.85 -11.61
N LEU A 16 -2.12 17.08 -12.74
CA LEU A 16 -1.50 17.44 -14.03
C LEU A 16 -0.43 16.42 -14.47
N HIS A 17 -0.57 15.17 -14.01
CA HIS A 17 0.36 14.10 -14.31
C HIS A 17 -0.28 13.05 -15.20
N TRP A 18 0.53 12.54 -16.12
CA TRP A 18 0.18 11.44 -17.00
C TRP A 18 1.31 10.41 -16.89
N ARG A 19 0.96 9.16 -16.58
CA ARG A 19 1.85 7.99 -16.29
C ARG A 19 1.88 7.60 -14.81
N LYS A 20 2.74 6.62 -14.51
CA LYS A 20 2.84 5.87 -13.25
C LYS A 20 4.23 5.96 -12.60
N PHE A 21 5.12 6.78 -13.15
CA PHE A 21 6.50 6.92 -12.68
C PHE A 21 6.59 7.95 -11.56
N VAL A 22 5.68 7.82 -10.58
CA VAL A 22 5.52 8.69 -9.42
C VAL A 22 5.08 7.84 -8.23
N LEU A 23 5.22 8.38 -7.02
CA LEU A 23 4.98 7.66 -5.77
C LEU A 23 3.67 8.07 -5.08
N TRP A 24 2.77 8.76 -5.78
CA TRP A 24 1.45 9.17 -5.28
C TRP A 24 0.44 8.01 -5.25
N GLU A 25 -0.70 8.23 -4.60
CA GLU A 25 -1.74 7.21 -4.41
C GLU A 25 -2.18 6.59 -5.76
N GLU A 26 -2.47 7.38 -6.79
CA GLU A 26 -3.00 6.84 -8.05
C GLU A 26 -2.03 5.96 -8.85
N ALA A 27 -0.72 6.12 -8.68
CA ALA A 27 0.27 5.24 -9.28
C ALA A 27 0.53 3.96 -8.46
N THR A 28 0.22 3.99 -7.15
CA THR A 28 0.69 2.99 -6.18
C THR A 28 -0.43 2.17 -5.54
N ARG A 29 -1.66 2.69 -5.50
CA ARG A 29 -2.86 1.99 -5.03
C ARG A 29 -3.42 1.10 -6.12
N LEU A 30 -3.84 -0.10 -5.73
CA LEU A 30 -4.22 -1.17 -6.65
C LEU A 30 -5.47 -1.90 -6.20
N PRO A 31 -6.29 -2.40 -7.13
CA PRO A 31 -7.23 -3.47 -6.80
C PRO A 31 -6.45 -4.73 -6.37
N PHE A 32 -6.78 -5.22 -5.18
CA PHE A 32 -6.25 -6.46 -4.62
C PHE A 32 -7.41 -7.25 -4.00
N ILE A 33 -7.68 -8.44 -4.52
CA ILE A 33 -8.74 -9.33 -4.05
C ILE A 33 -8.12 -10.69 -3.73
N LEU A 34 -8.37 -11.15 -2.50
CA LEU A 34 -7.96 -12.44 -1.99
C LEU A 34 -9.20 -13.29 -1.73
N VAL A 35 -9.35 -14.41 -2.47
CA VAL A 35 -10.42 -15.36 -2.24
C VAL A 35 -9.85 -16.59 -1.53
N PRO A 36 -10.13 -16.77 -0.23
CA PRO A 36 -9.61 -17.90 0.53
C PRO A 36 -10.25 -19.22 0.06
N PRO A 37 -9.71 -20.38 0.49
CA PRO A 37 -10.39 -21.67 0.32
C PRO A 37 -11.82 -21.65 0.88
N ARG A 38 -12.71 -22.44 0.25
CA ARG A 38 -14.11 -22.56 0.69
C ARG A 38 -14.20 -22.90 2.18
N GLY A 39 -15.12 -22.23 2.88
CA GLY A 39 -15.39 -22.46 4.30
C GLY A 39 -14.59 -21.57 5.25
N MET A 40 -13.63 -20.78 4.76
CA MET A 40 -12.96 -19.76 5.56
C MET A 40 -13.75 -18.45 5.55
N ALA A 41 -14.23 -18.04 6.71
CA ALA A 41 -14.86 -16.73 6.87
C ALA A 41 -13.82 -15.62 6.76
N THR A 42 -14.09 -14.61 5.92
CA THR A 42 -13.23 -13.43 5.79
C THR A 42 -14.03 -12.14 5.88
N SER A 43 -13.35 -11.07 6.27
CA SER A 43 -13.86 -9.72 6.15
C SER A 43 -14.18 -9.42 4.68
N ALA A 44 -15.31 -8.77 4.43
CA ALA A 44 -15.73 -8.42 3.07
C ALA A 44 -14.87 -7.27 2.49
N ARG A 45 -14.26 -6.45 3.35
CA ARG A 45 -13.48 -5.28 2.97
C ARG A 45 -12.46 -4.93 4.05
N VAL A 46 -11.24 -4.61 3.63
CA VAL A 46 -10.14 -4.13 4.47
C VAL A 46 -9.68 -2.78 3.93
N ASP A 47 -9.78 -1.73 4.74
CA ASP A 47 -9.35 -0.37 4.36
C ASP A 47 -7.91 -0.06 4.81
N GLN A 48 -7.30 -0.91 5.65
CA GLN A 48 -5.92 -0.73 6.08
C GLN A 48 -4.96 -0.96 4.89
N PRO A 49 -4.01 -0.05 4.61
CA PRO A 49 -3.06 -0.23 3.52
C PRO A 49 -2.19 -1.46 3.75
N VAL A 50 -1.94 -2.19 2.66
CA VAL A 50 -1.08 -3.37 2.62
C VAL A 50 -0.19 -3.32 1.38
N SER A 51 0.88 -4.10 1.35
CA SER A 51 1.78 -4.22 0.20
C SER A 51 1.69 -5.59 -0.47
N LEU A 52 2.00 -5.66 -1.75
CA LEU A 52 2.06 -6.95 -2.47
C LEU A 52 3.10 -7.91 -1.87
N VAL A 53 4.13 -7.40 -1.19
CA VAL A 53 5.11 -8.24 -0.46
C VAL A 53 4.47 -9.03 0.69
N ASN A 54 3.32 -8.61 1.22
CA ASN A 54 2.59 -9.38 2.22
C ASN A 54 1.94 -10.64 1.64
N LEU A 55 1.82 -10.76 0.31
CA LEU A 55 1.19 -11.91 -0.33
C LEU A 55 1.95 -13.21 -0.04
N PHE A 56 3.28 -13.19 -0.10
CA PHE A 56 4.09 -14.37 0.12
C PHE A 56 3.89 -15.00 1.52
N PRO A 57 4.08 -14.27 2.64
CA PRO A 57 3.82 -14.83 3.97
C PRO A 57 2.34 -15.20 4.19
N THR A 58 1.39 -14.52 3.51
CA THR A 58 -0.03 -14.88 3.56
C THR A 58 -0.30 -16.23 2.90
N LEU A 59 0.36 -16.53 1.78
CA LEU A 59 0.26 -17.82 1.09
C LEU A 59 0.82 -18.97 1.94
N LEU A 60 1.95 -18.73 2.61
CA LEU A 60 2.54 -19.73 3.52
C LEU A 60 1.59 -20.04 4.68
N ASP A 61 1.05 -19.00 5.34
CA ASP A 61 0.09 -19.12 6.43
C ASP A 61 -1.17 -19.90 6.01
N LEU A 62 -1.73 -19.60 4.83
CA LEU A 62 -2.88 -20.33 4.26
C LEU A 62 -2.59 -21.80 3.95
N CYS A 63 -1.33 -22.13 3.64
CA CYS A 63 -0.89 -23.50 3.37
C CYS A 63 -0.39 -24.22 4.63
N GLY A 64 -0.35 -23.55 5.80
CA GLY A 64 0.15 -24.13 7.05
C GLY A 64 1.67 -24.24 7.13
N PHE A 65 2.41 -23.42 6.36
CA PHE A 65 3.87 -23.33 6.43
C PHE A 65 4.31 -22.11 7.25
N GLU A 66 5.42 -22.27 7.97
CA GLU A 66 6.08 -21.15 8.64
C GLU A 66 6.91 -20.34 7.62
N PRO A 67 6.82 -19.00 7.63
CA PRO A 67 7.70 -18.17 6.83
C PRO A 67 9.17 -18.29 7.31
N PRO A 68 10.13 -18.21 6.39
CA PRO A 68 11.54 -18.04 6.72
C PRO A 68 11.78 -16.91 7.74
N ALA A 69 12.75 -17.10 8.63
CA ALA A 69 13.04 -16.18 9.73
C ALA A 69 13.58 -14.81 9.26
N ASP A 70 14.04 -14.71 8.02
CA ASP A 70 14.58 -13.50 7.39
C ASP A 70 13.51 -12.63 6.69
N ILE A 71 12.23 -12.97 6.87
CA ILE A 71 11.12 -12.21 6.30
C ILE A 71 10.57 -11.23 7.34
N ASP A 72 10.83 -9.94 7.12
CA ASP A 72 10.32 -8.85 7.97
C ASP A 72 8.83 -8.51 7.71
N VAL A 73 8.20 -9.19 6.76
CA VAL A 73 6.85 -8.90 6.29
C VAL A 73 5.83 -9.87 6.89
N ARG A 74 4.74 -9.33 7.43
CA ARG A 74 3.68 -10.10 8.09
C ARG A 74 2.60 -10.58 7.11
N SER A 75 2.00 -11.73 7.41
CA SER A 75 0.78 -12.25 6.76
C SER A 75 -0.40 -11.28 6.89
N LEU A 76 -1.29 -11.27 5.89
CA LEU A 76 -2.55 -10.52 5.87
C LEU A 76 -3.70 -11.25 6.55
N MET A 77 -3.50 -12.49 7.01
CA MET A 77 -4.56 -13.28 7.66
C MET A 77 -5.22 -12.60 8.87
N PRO A 78 -4.53 -11.80 9.70
CA PRO A 78 -5.18 -11.02 10.74
C PRO A 78 -6.26 -10.07 10.18
N LEU A 79 -5.99 -9.38 9.07
CA LEU A 79 -6.95 -8.49 8.41
C LEU A 79 -8.06 -9.28 7.72
N ALA A 80 -7.72 -10.39 7.07
CA ALA A 80 -8.69 -11.27 6.44
C ALA A 80 -9.71 -11.81 7.45
N ARG A 81 -9.30 -12.03 8.70
CA ARG A 81 -10.19 -12.50 9.79
C ARG A 81 -10.93 -11.36 10.53
N GLY A 82 -10.86 -10.12 10.04
CA GLY A 82 -11.53 -8.96 10.62
C GLY A 82 -10.78 -8.27 11.75
N GLY A 83 -9.51 -8.64 11.98
CA GLY A 83 -8.61 -7.96 12.91
C GLY A 83 -7.92 -6.74 12.28
N LYS A 84 -6.82 -6.32 12.91
CA LYS A 84 -5.97 -5.20 12.49
C LYS A 84 -4.50 -5.62 12.53
N MET A 85 -3.65 -4.92 11.78
CA MET A 85 -2.19 -5.04 11.93
C MET A 85 -1.65 -3.74 12.48
N GLU A 86 -1.30 -3.72 13.77
CA GLU A 86 -0.71 -2.56 14.42
C GLU A 86 0.62 -2.16 13.76
N ASP A 87 0.87 -0.85 13.67
CA ASP A 87 2.07 -0.24 13.11
C ASP A 87 2.43 -0.70 11.69
N HIS A 88 1.44 -1.14 10.91
CA HIS A 88 1.67 -1.53 9.53
C HIS A 88 1.54 -0.35 8.56
N CYS A 89 2.48 -0.27 7.62
CA CYS A 89 2.44 0.64 6.50
C CYS A 89 2.76 -0.09 5.20
N ALA A 90 2.23 0.42 4.09
CA ALA A 90 2.64 0.01 2.76
C ALA A 90 3.85 0.83 2.30
N ILE A 91 4.83 0.17 1.69
CA ILE A 91 6.07 0.81 1.22
C ILE A 91 6.18 0.61 -0.28
N MET A 92 6.43 1.70 -1.01
CA MET A 92 6.71 1.68 -2.43
C MET A 92 8.07 2.33 -2.71
N THR A 93 8.83 1.73 -3.62
CA THR A 93 10.13 2.25 -4.06
C THR A 93 10.13 2.38 -5.57
N TRP A 94 10.68 3.49 -6.08
CA TRP A 94 10.88 3.69 -7.51
C TRP A 94 12.31 4.19 -7.77
N LEU A 95 13.13 3.35 -8.42
CA LEU A 95 14.57 3.60 -8.56
C LEU A 95 15.29 3.85 -7.21
N ARG A 96 16.59 4.13 -7.27
CA ARG A 96 17.39 4.39 -6.08
C ARG A 96 17.01 5.72 -5.45
N GLY A 97 16.71 5.70 -4.15
CA GLY A 97 16.53 6.90 -3.33
C GLY A 97 15.13 7.52 -3.36
N ASN A 98 14.17 6.95 -4.10
CA ASN A 98 12.77 7.39 -4.03
C ASN A 98 11.91 6.35 -3.33
N HIS A 99 11.32 6.74 -2.21
CA HIS A 99 10.55 5.87 -1.34
C HIS A 99 9.29 6.58 -0.85
N SER A 100 8.17 5.88 -0.82
CA SER A 100 6.92 6.34 -0.22
C SER A 100 6.43 5.34 0.81
N VAL A 101 6.00 5.86 1.95
CA VAL A 101 5.39 5.11 3.05
C VAL A 101 3.96 5.58 3.22
N ARG A 102 3.01 4.64 3.20
CA ARG A 102 1.57 4.87 3.35
C ARG A 102 1.04 4.12 4.56
N SER A 103 0.72 4.86 5.63
CA SER A 103 -0.09 4.36 6.76
C SER A 103 -1.58 4.59 6.47
N SER A 104 -2.51 4.29 7.37
CA SER A 104 -3.94 4.58 7.15
C SER A 104 -4.25 6.08 7.03
N ARG A 105 -3.50 6.94 7.73
CA ARG A 105 -3.74 8.40 7.75
C ARG A 105 -2.73 9.20 6.93
N TRP A 106 -1.48 8.77 6.90
CA TRP A 106 -0.40 9.59 6.33
C TRP A 106 0.22 8.92 5.12
N ARG A 107 0.60 9.73 4.14
CA ARG A 107 1.63 9.36 3.15
C ARG A 107 2.81 10.29 3.28
N TYR A 108 4.00 9.70 3.37
CA TYR A 108 5.26 10.42 3.31
C TYR A 108 6.08 9.89 2.14
N THR A 109 6.59 10.78 1.30
CA THR A 109 7.47 10.45 0.18
C THR A 109 8.78 11.20 0.32
N ARG A 110 9.89 10.49 0.13
CA ARG A 110 11.23 11.06 0.01
C ARG A 110 11.77 10.71 -1.36
N TYR A 111 12.32 11.71 -2.04
CA TYR A 111 12.92 11.55 -3.36
C TYR A 111 14.45 11.51 -3.30
N SER A 112 15.06 11.09 -4.40
CA SER A 112 16.52 10.94 -4.50
C SER A 112 17.28 12.26 -4.38
N ASP A 113 16.62 13.38 -4.66
CA ASP A 113 17.15 14.75 -4.49
C ASP A 113 16.97 15.31 -3.07
N LEU A 114 16.53 14.46 -2.13
CA LEU A 114 16.23 14.80 -0.74
C LEU A 114 14.98 15.66 -0.53
N SER A 115 14.22 15.96 -1.59
CA SER A 115 12.91 16.56 -1.42
C SER A 115 11.93 15.59 -0.75
N GLU A 116 10.96 16.15 -0.04
CA GLU A 116 10.02 15.40 0.78
C GLU A 116 8.60 15.93 0.62
N GLU A 117 7.64 15.01 0.65
CA GLU A 117 6.20 15.28 0.63
C GLU A 117 5.53 14.57 1.81
N LEU A 118 4.57 15.24 2.46
CA LEU A 118 3.78 14.68 3.55
C LEU A 118 2.31 15.10 3.37
N TYR A 119 1.42 14.11 3.32
CA TYR A 119 -0.01 14.30 3.12
C TYR A 119 -0.81 13.67 4.27
N ASP A 120 -1.76 14.44 4.83
CA ASP A 120 -2.78 13.92 5.74
C ASP A 120 -3.98 13.44 4.92
N LEU A 121 -4.06 12.14 4.68
CA LEU A 121 -5.07 11.53 3.83
C LEU A 121 -6.45 11.44 4.49
N SER A 122 -6.57 11.80 5.77
CA SER A 122 -7.88 12.00 6.40
C SER A 122 -8.48 13.38 6.08
N ALA A 123 -7.64 14.38 5.87
CA ALA A 123 -8.05 15.75 5.54
C ALA A 123 -8.00 16.02 4.02
N ASP A 124 -7.04 15.40 3.34
CA ASP A 124 -6.75 15.58 1.92
C ASP A 124 -6.52 14.22 1.24
N PRO A 125 -7.61 13.49 0.93
CA PRO A 125 -7.52 12.16 0.31
C PRO A 125 -6.93 12.18 -1.11
N TYR A 126 -6.84 13.34 -1.75
CA TYR A 126 -6.33 13.51 -3.11
C TYR A 126 -4.90 14.07 -3.16
N GLU A 127 -4.27 14.26 -1.98
CA GLU A 127 -2.87 14.68 -1.85
C GLU A 127 -2.56 15.99 -2.59
N VAL A 128 -3.49 16.95 -2.58
CA VAL A 128 -3.34 18.27 -3.20
C VAL A 128 -2.66 19.30 -2.29
N GLU A 129 -2.80 19.17 -0.97
CA GLU A 129 -2.23 20.07 0.04
C GLU A 129 -1.20 19.33 0.90
N GLN A 130 0.07 19.68 0.70
CA GLN A 130 1.16 19.15 1.51
C GLN A 130 1.15 19.80 2.90
N SER A 131 1.14 18.96 3.94
CA SER A 131 1.13 19.40 5.34
C SER A 131 2.40 20.20 5.65
N GLY A 132 2.26 21.52 5.74
CA GLY A 132 3.34 22.45 6.09
C GLY A 132 3.94 23.26 4.93
N ARG A 133 3.59 23.01 3.65
CA ARG A 133 4.00 23.84 2.50
C ARG A 133 2.98 23.73 1.35
N ARG A 134 2.43 24.87 0.89
CA ARG A 134 1.60 24.92 -0.33
C ARG A 134 2.47 24.73 -1.57
N ARG A 135 2.12 23.83 -2.48
CA ARG A 135 2.67 23.84 -3.85
C ARG A 135 2.06 25.02 -4.61
N PRO A 136 2.85 25.94 -5.19
CA PRO A 136 2.33 26.80 -6.24
C PRO A 136 1.99 25.93 -7.47
N LEU A 137 0.85 26.25 -8.10
CA LEU A 137 0.37 25.64 -9.34
C LEU A 137 1.39 25.77 -10.47
#